data_AF-A0A7W5QQ42-F1
#
_entry.id   AF-A0A7W5QQ42-F1
#
_cell.length_a   1.000
_cell.length_b   1.000
_cell.length_c   1.000
_cell.angle_alpha   90.00
_cell.angle_beta   90.00
_cell.angle_gamma   90.00
#
_symmetry.space_group_name_H-M   'P 1'
#
loop_
_entity.id
_entity.type
_entity.pdbx_description
1 polymer ?
#
loop_
_entity_poly.entity_id
_entity_poly.type
_entity_poly.pdbx_seq_one_letter_code
_entity_poly.pdbx_strand_id
1 'polypeptide(L)'
;MSLDPPPGPEGRLDRLIAWMRVSKWRQWLVLYPLVMLITVVLLILWIAVAFALNSTDRDAGAVALNYVLVGVIVTAGLLVIHPAMYRWQWHIERKRSAGELPPDGATPAYGSEIAAPPPRIDWPCSYRLRHALARFLSTAALLFFFMPYRNQTAIARFLFTHSAGRASAGSLAGLIFFYLPFCVMAVLIGALTWRQAKRRDAGLLSERESLLLETETTWLFSFGAAVIIVIFLCHFAGGMITAFMV
;
A
#
# COMPACT_ATOMS: atom_id res chain seq x y z
N MET A 1 -41.84 -20.43 4.70
CA MET A 1 -41.23 -19.33 3.90
C MET A 1 -40.05 -18.83 4.72
N SER A 2 -38.83 -19.30 4.41
CA SER A 2 -37.61 -18.85 5.09
C SER A 2 -37.30 -17.43 4.62
N LEU A 3 -37.55 -16.42 5.47
CA LEU A 3 -37.08 -15.07 5.24
C LEU A 3 -35.66 -15.00 5.80
N ASP A 4 -34.70 -15.50 5.02
CA ASP A 4 -33.30 -15.18 5.29
C ASP A 4 -33.16 -13.65 5.27
N PRO A 5 -32.54 -13.04 6.29
CA PRO A 5 -32.35 -11.59 6.31
C PRO A 5 -31.59 -11.16 5.05
N PRO A 6 -31.91 -10.00 4.47
CA PRO A 6 -31.21 -9.51 3.30
C PRO A 6 -29.72 -9.47 3.62
N PRO A 7 -28.87 -10.07 2.77
CA PRO A 7 -27.45 -10.20 3.08
C PRO A 7 -26.83 -8.83 3.29
N GLY A 8 -26.07 -8.72 4.38
CA GLY A 8 -25.29 -7.54 4.72
C GLY A 8 -24.32 -7.14 3.60
N PRO A 9 -23.71 -5.94 3.68
CA PRO A 9 -22.83 -5.42 2.64
C PRO A 9 -21.70 -6.38 2.26
N GLU A 10 -21.19 -7.17 3.22
CA GLU A 10 -20.18 -8.20 3.01
C GLU A 10 -20.66 -9.29 2.02
N GLY A 11 -21.90 -9.77 2.15
CA GLY A 11 -22.48 -10.78 1.27
C GLY A 11 -22.84 -10.28 -0.14
N ARG A 12 -22.88 -8.97 -0.38
CA ARG A 12 -23.06 -8.40 -1.74
C ARG A 12 -21.74 -8.36 -2.49
N LEU A 13 -20.67 -7.94 -1.82
CA LEU A 13 -19.32 -7.91 -2.37
C LEU A 13 -18.83 -9.31 -2.72
N ASP A 14 -19.03 -10.29 -1.83
CA ASP A 14 -18.60 -11.67 -2.08
C ASP A 14 -19.34 -12.29 -3.28
N ARG A 15 -20.63 -11.99 -3.46
CA ARG A 15 -21.40 -12.42 -4.64
C ARG A 15 -20.95 -11.72 -5.92
N LEU A 16 -20.64 -10.43 -5.87
CA LEU A 16 -20.09 -9.71 -7.01
C LEU A 16 -18.73 -10.29 -7.41
N ILE A 17 -17.85 -10.57 -6.45
CA ILE A 17 -16.54 -11.19 -6.67
C ILE A 17 -16.72 -12.58 -7.28
N ALA A 18 -17.60 -13.40 -6.72
CA ALA A 18 -17.92 -14.72 -7.28
C ALA A 18 -18.44 -14.63 -8.72
N TRP A 19 -19.35 -13.68 -9.00
CA TRP A 19 -19.91 -13.45 -10.34
C TRP A 19 -18.86 -13.00 -11.35
N MET A 20 -17.98 -12.08 -10.96
CA MET A 20 -16.88 -11.58 -11.79
C MET A 20 -15.90 -12.69 -12.16
N ARG A 21 -15.66 -13.65 -11.27
CA ARG A 21 -14.67 -14.73 -11.48
C ARG A 21 -15.07 -15.75 -12.55
N VAL A 22 -16.36 -15.82 -12.90
CA VAL A 22 -16.88 -16.75 -13.92
C VAL A 22 -16.31 -16.46 -15.31
N SER A 23 -16.03 -15.19 -15.65
CA SER A 23 -15.50 -14.82 -16.96
C SER A 23 -14.73 -13.50 -16.92
N LYS A 24 -13.63 -13.43 -17.67
CA LYS A 24 -12.82 -12.21 -17.83
C LYS A 24 -13.65 -11.02 -18.30
N TRP A 25 -14.64 -11.23 -19.17
CA TRP A 25 -15.53 -10.15 -19.63
C TRP A 25 -16.32 -9.48 -18.50
N ARG A 26 -16.76 -10.26 -17.50
CA ARG A 26 -17.49 -9.73 -16.33
C ARG A 26 -16.59 -8.89 -15.44
N GLN A 27 -15.32 -9.23 -15.34
CA GLN A 27 -14.32 -8.38 -14.68
C GLN A 27 -14.17 -7.05 -15.40
N TRP A 28 -14.05 -7.08 -16.74
CA TRP A 28 -13.95 -5.86 -17.55
C TRP A 28 -15.19 -4.96 -17.41
N LEU A 29 -16.40 -5.53 -17.35
CA LEU A 29 -17.64 -4.78 -17.14
C LEU A 29 -17.66 -3.98 -15.83
N VAL A 30 -16.93 -4.41 -14.79
CA VAL A 30 -16.87 -3.70 -13.51
C VAL A 30 -15.64 -2.80 -13.46
N LEU A 31 -14.48 -3.31 -13.86
CA LEU A 31 -13.20 -2.60 -13.79
C LEU A 31 -13.16 -1.40 -14.73
N TYR A 32 -13.67 -1.52 -15.96
CA TYR A 32 -13.63 -0.43 -16.93
C TYR A 32 -14.40 0.82 -16.46
N PRO A 33 -15.70 0.74 -16.09
CA PRO A 33 -16.41 1.90 -15.58
C PRO A 33 -15.82 2.43 -14.27
N LEU A 34 -15.27 1.57 -13.41
CA LEU A 34 -14.58 2.01 -12.20
C LEU A 34 -13.32 2.83 -12.52
N VAL A 35 -12.49 2.35 -13.44
CA VAL A 35 -11.29 3.07 -13.90
C VAL A 35 -11.66 4.37 -14.59
N MET A 36 -12.70 4.38 -15.43
CA MET A 36 -13.22 5.60 -16.06
C MET A 36 -13.71 6.61 -15.02
N LEU A 37 -14.46 6.17 -14.02
CA LEU A 37 -14.93 7.03 -12.93
C LEU A 37 -13.76 7.64 -12.15
N ILE A 38 -12.78 6.82 -11.76
CA ILE A 38 -11.56 7.29 -11.09
C ILE A 38 -10.85 8.32 -11.95
N THR A 39 -10.71 8.05 -13.26
CA THR A 39 -10.06 8.97 -14.20
C THR A 39 -10.79 10.30 -14.29
N VAL A 40 -12.12 10.28 -14.41
CA VAL A 40 -12.94 11.51 -14.44
C VAL A 40 -12.79 12.30 -13.15
N VAL A 41 -12.83 11.64 -11.99
CA VAL A 41 -12.63 12.29 -10.69
C VAL A 41 -11.23 12.92 -10.60
N LEU A 42 -10.19 12.21 -11.04
CA LEU A 42 -8.83 12.74 -11.07
C LEU A 42 -8.68 13.95 -11.98
N LEU A 43 -9.33 13.95 -13.16
CA LEU A 43 -9.33 15.09 -14.07
C LEU A 43 -10.04 16.31 -13.45
N ILE A 44 -11.20 16.11 -12.83
CA ILE A 44 -11.93 17.17 -12.13
C ILE A 44 -11.06 17.75 -11.00
N LEU A 45 -10.45 16.90 -10.18
CA LEU A 45 -9.56 17.33 -9.11
C LEU A 45 -8.35 18.09 -9.64
N TRP A 46 -7.75 17.62 -10.74
CA TRP A 46 -6.61 18.28 -11.37
C TRP A 46 -6.96 19.70 -11.84
N ILE A 47 -8.10 19.86 -12.52
CA ILE A 47 -8.61 21.17 -12.94
C ILE A 47 -8.89 22.05 -11.72
N ALA A 48 -9.59 21.53 -10.71
CA ALA A 48 -9.93 22.27 -9.50
C ALA A 48 -8.68 22.76 -8.74
N VAL A 49 -7.67 21.89 -8.59
CA VAL A 49 -6.40 22.25 -7.96
C VAL A 49 -5.62 23.26 -8.80
N ALA A 50 -5.61 23.13 -10.13
CA ALA A 50 -4.97 24.11 -11.00
C ALA A 50 -5.57 25.52 -10.82
N PHE A 51 -6.90 25.63 -10.75
CA PHE A 51 -7.58 26.88 -10.44
C PHE A 51 -7.28 27.38 -9.01
N ALA A 52 -7.26 26.48 -8.03
CA ALA A 52 -6.99 26.83 -6.63
C ALA A 52 -5.55 27.35 -6.42
N LEU A 53 -4.57 26.81 -7.15
CA LEU A 53 -3.19 27.28 -7.11
C LEU A 53 -3.01 28.64 -7.77
N ASN A 54 -3.91 29.02 -8.70
CA ASN A 54 -3.94 30.31 -9.40
C ASN A 54 -2.55 30.75 -9.95
N SER A 55 -1.73 29.78 -10.35
CA SER A 55 -0.40 30.04 -10.93
C SER A 55 -0.51 30.15 -12.45
N THR A 56 0.17 31.14 -13.01
CA THR A 56 0.33 31.34 -14.46
C THR A 56 1.65 30.77 -14.98
N ASP A 57 2.40 30.04 -14.13
CA ASP A 57 3.69 29.47 -14.52
C ASP A 57 3.51 28.38 -15.58
N ARG A 58 4.53 28.22 -16.42
CA ARG A 58 4.52 27.23 -17.53
C ARG A 58 4.28 25.79 -17.04
N ASP A 59 4.68 25.48 -15.81
CA ASP A 59 4.55 24.17 -15.18
C ASP A 59 3.35 24.05 -14.23
N ALA A 60 2.46 25.05 -14.16
CA ALA A 60 1.31 25.04 -13.24
C ALA A 60 0.43 23.78 -13.37
N GLY A 61 0.25 23.28 -14.60
CA GLY A 61 -0.46 22.03 -14.86
C GLY A 61 0.24 20.80 -14.29
N ALA A 62 1.56 20.72 -14.42
CA ALA A 62 2.39 19.63 -13.88
C ALA A 62 2.37 19.65 -12.34
N VAL A 63 2.48 20.85 -11.74
CA VAL A 63 2.38 21.05 -10.30
C VAL A 63 1.02 20.54 -9.80
N ALA A 64 -0.08 21.04 -10.37
CA ALA A 64 -1.43 20.63 -9.96
C ALA A 64 -1.65 19.12 -10.07
N LEU A 65 -1.16 18.50 -11.16
CA LEU A 65 -1.28 17.06 -11.35
C LEU A 65 -0.49 16.28 -10.29
N ASN A 66 0.71 16.75 -9.93
CA ASN A 66 1.51 16.12 -8.86
C ASN A 66 0.79 16.16 -7.51
N TYR A 67 0.21 17.30 -7.15
CA TYR A 67 -0.57 17.43 -5.91
C TYR A 67 -1.73 16.44 -5.85
N VAL A 68 -2.48 16.30 -6.95
CA VAL A 68 -3.62 15.38 -7.02
C VAL A 68 -3.15 13.93 -6.98
N LEU A 69 -2.20 13.54 -7.83
CA LEU A 69 -1.73 12.15 -7.90
C LEU A 69 -1.07 11.71 -6.60
N VAL A 70 -0.14 12.49 -6.05
CA VAL A 70 0.51 12.14 -4.78
C VAL A 70 -0.51 12.12 -3.65
N GLY A 71 -1.41 13.11 -3.58
CA GLY A 71 -2.48 13.14 -2.58
C GLY A 71 -3.33 11.87 -2.61
N VAL A 72 -3.80 11.47 -3.79
CA VAL A 72 -4.62 10.25 -3.96
C VAL A 72 -3.82 8.99 -3.71
N ILE A 73 -2.61 8.87 -4.26
CA ILE A 73 -1.74 7.69 -4.08
C ILE A 73 -1.42 7.47 -2.60
N VAL A 74 -1.09 8.52 -1.85
CA VAL A 74 -0.74 8.39 -0.43
C VAL A 74 -1.98 8.09 0.41
N THR A 75 -3.10 8.78 0.19
CA THR A 75 -4.31 8.62 1.01
C THR A 75 -5.05 7.33 0.66
N ALA A 76 -5.44 7.14 -0.60
CA ALA A 76 -6.18 5.97 -1.03
C ALA A 76 -5.28 4.72 -1.13
N GLY A 77 -4.02 4.88 -1.54
CA GLY A 77 -3.10 3.75 -1.68
C GLY A 77 -2.86 3.05 -0.35
N LEU A 78 -2.56 3.78 0.74
CA LEU A 78 -2.40 3.13 2.04
C LEU A 78 -3.71 2.50 2.56
N LEU A 79 -4.86 3.14 2.34
CA LEU A 79 -6.15 2.61 2.78
C LEU A 79 -6.58 1.35 2.02
N VAL A 80 -6.14 1.17 0.78
CA VAL A 80 -6.49 0.01 -0.04
C VAL A 80 -5.42 -1.07 0.02
N ILE A 81 -4.15 -0.70 -0.18
CA ILE A 81 -3.03 -1.64 -0.30
C ILE A 81 -2.74 -2.31 1.04
N HIS A 82 -2.69 -1.55 2.15
CA HIS A 82 -2.33 -2.13 3.45
C HIS A 82 -3.32 -3.22 3.92
N PRO A 83 -4.66 -3.00 3.95
CA PRO A 83 -5.59 -4.05 4.34
C PRO A 83 -5.56 -5.25 3.40
N ALA A 84 -5.36 -5.02 2.11
CA ALA A 84 -5.32 -6.09 1.11
C ALA A 84 -4.06 -6.95 1.26
N MET A 85 -2.89 -6.34 1.46
CA MET A 85 -1.64 -7.04 1.79
C MET A 85 -1.73 -7.78 3.12
N TYR A 86 -2.29 -7.14 4.15
CA TYR A 86 -2.48 -7.75 5.46
C TYR A 86 -3.34 -9.01 5.38
N ARG A 87 -4.48 -8.93 4.66
CA ARG A 87 -5.38 -10.08 4.43
C ARG A 87 -4.68 -11.18 3.64
N TRP A 88 -3.93 -10.82 2.59
CA TRP A 88 -3.19 -11.79 1.79
C TRP A 88 -2.10 -12.50 2.58
N GLN A 89 -1.32 -11.77 3.36
CA GLN A 89 -0.22 -12.34 4.14
C GLN A 89 -0.74 -13.30 5.20
N TRP A 90 -1.85 -12.96 5.87
CA TRP A 90 -2.54 -13.87 6.78
C TRP A 90 -3.08 -15.13 6.14
N HIS A 91 -3.56 -15.01 4.90
CA HIS A 91 -4.05 -16.15 4.14
C HIS A 91 -2.91 -17.13 3.82
N ILE A 92 -1.76 -16.62 3.39
CA ILE A 92 -0.57 -17.43 3.13
C ILE A 92 -0.02 -18.07 4.41
N GLU A 93 0.07 -17.32 5.50
CA GLU A 93 0.60 -17.84 6.76
C GLU A 93 -0.26 -18.99 7.31
N ARG A 94 -1.59 -18.85 7.26
CA ARG A 94 -2.49 -19.95 7.64
C ARG A 94 -2.31 -21.18 6.78
N LYS A 95 -2.21 -21.03 5.46
CA LYS A 95 -1.96 -22.16 4.56
C LYS A 95 -0.64 -22.86 4.85
N ARG A 96 0.41 -22.11 5.18
CA ARG A 96 1.70 -22.69 5.62
C ARG A 96 1.55 -23.45 6.94
N SER A 97 0.88 -22.85 7.92
CA SER A 97 0.65 -23.49 9.23
C SER A 97 -0.20 -24.77 9.14
N ALA A 98 -1.13 -24.83 8.18
CA ALA A 98 -1.97 -26.00 7.89
C ALA A 98 -1.26 -27.07 7.04
N GLY A 99 -0.04 -26.83 6.56
CA GLY A 99 0.67 -27.74 5.66
C GLY A 99 0.12 -27.80 4.23
N GLU A 100 -0.77 -26.87 3.85
CA GLU A 100 -1.33 -26.78 2.49
C GLU A 100 -0.31 -26.22 1.47
N LEU A 101 0.70 -25.50 1.97
CA LEU A 101 1.81 -24.99 1.18
C LEU A 101 3.10 -25.73 1.54
N PRO A 102 3.80 -26.33 0.56
CA PRO A 102 5.11 -26.92 0.80
C PRO A 102 6.10 -25.85 1.30
N PRO A 103 7.04 -26.18 2.20
CA PRO A 103 8.04 -25.23 2.72
C PRO A 103 8.86 -24.54 1.60
N ASP A 104 9.19 -25.30 0.55
CA ASP A 104 9.93 -24.83 -0.62
C ASP A 104 9.02 -24.56 -1.83
N GLY A 105 7.71 -24.61 -1.61
CA GLY A 105 6.70 -24.41 -2.65
C GLY A 105 6.62 -22.94 -3.07
N ALA A 106 6.37 -22.71 -4.36
CA ALA A 106 6.09 -21.37 -4.85
C ALA A 106 4.86 -20.81 -4.10
N THR A 107 5.00 -19.60 -3.53
CA THR A 107 3.86 -18.91 -2.92
C THR A 107 2.90 -18.52 -4.05
N PRO A 108 1.58 -18.75 -3.90
CA PRO A 108 0.59 -18.33 -4.89
C PRO A 108 0.74 -16.85 -5.22
N ALA A 109 0.50 -16.49 -6.49
CA ALA A 109 0.53 -15.10 -6.90
C ALA A 109 -0.55 -14.29 -6.15
N TYR A 110 -0.24 -13.05 -5.79
CA TYR A 110 -1.19 -12.16 -5.12
C TYR A 110 -2.51 -12.06 -5.91
N GLY A 111 -3.65 -12.27 -5.25
CA GLY A 111 -4.97 -12.19 -5.88
C GLY A 111 -5.35 -13.40 -6.76
N SER A 112 -4.52 -14.44 -6.82
CA SER A 112 -4.86 -15.69 -7.51
C SER A 112 -6.04 -16.42 -6.87
N GLU A 113 -6.26 -16.21 -5.57
CA GLU A 113 -7.31 -16.83 -4.78
C GLU A 113 -7.96 -15.87 -3.78
N ILE A 114 -9.14 -16.27 -3.28
CA ILE A 114 -9.88 -15.48 -2.29
C ILE A 114 -9.15 -15.62 -0.96
N ALA A 115 -8.51 -14.54 -0.53
CA ALA A 115 -7.82 -14.50 0.74
C ALA A 115 -8.84 -14.61 1.90
N ALA A 116 -8.61 -15.52 2.84
CA ALA A 116 -9.43 -15.62 4.04
C ALA A 116 -9.31 -14.34 4.91
N PRO A 117 -10.37 -13.90 5.59
CA PRO A 117 -10.31 -12.72 6.45
C PRO A 117 -9.37 -12.97 7.65
N PRO A 118 -8.58 -11.98 8.09
CA PRO A 118 -7.71 -12.12 9.24
C PRO A 118 -8.51 -12.44 10.52
N PRO A 119 -7.90 -13.08 11.53
CA PRO A 119 -8.58 -13.37 12.79
C PRO A 119 -9.09 -12.09 13.46
N ARG A 120 -10.28 -12.17 14.07
CA ARG A 120 -10.84 -11.06 14.86
C ARG A 120 -10.10 -11.01 16.18
N ILE A 121 -9.34 -9.95 16.39
CA ILE A 121 -8.51 -9.77 17.59
C ILE A 121 -8.87 -8.45 18.25
N ASP A 122 -9.09 -8.52 19.56
CA ASP A 122 -9.30 -7.34 20.40
C ASP A 122 -7.97 -6.66 20.67
N TRP A 123 -7.61 -5.75 19.76
CA TRP A 123 -6.40 -4.95 19.89
C TRP A 123 -6.43 -4.10 21.16
N PRO A 124 -5.42 -4.20 22.03
CA PRO A 124 -5.26 -3.29 23.16
C PRO A 124 -5.13 -1.84 22.67
N CYS A 125 -5.57 -0.87 23.48
CA CYS A 125 -5.60 0.54 23.08
C CYS A 125 -4.21 1.08 22.68
N SER A 126 -3.14 0.60 23.32
CA SER A 126 -1.76 0.96 22.99
C SER A 126 -1.38 0.58 21.56
N TYR A 127 -1.78 -0.61 21.10
CA TYR A 127 -1.54 -1.07 19.72
C TYR A 127 -2.35 -0.26 18.71
N ARG A 128 -3.62 0.03 19.03
CA ARG A 128 -4.46 0.88 18.18
C ARG A 128 -3.86 2.27 17.98
N LEU A 129 -3.39 2.89 19.07
CA LEU A 129 -2.73 4.18 19.03
C LEU A 129 -1.44 4.13 18.20
N ARG A 130 -0.62 3.09 18.40
CA ARG A 130 0.61 2.89 17.64
C ARG A 130 0.34 2.71 16.15
N HIS A 131 -0.66 1.93 15.77
CA HIS A 131 -1.07 1.75 14.37
C HIS A 131 -1.59 3.03 13.75
N ALA A 132 -2.40 3.80 14.49
CA ALA A 132 -2.89 5.09 14.05
C ALA A 132 -1.74 6.08 13.86
N LEU A 133 -0.80 6.14 14.81
CA LEU A 133 0.38 6.98 14.73
C LEU A 133 1.29 6.58 13.56
N ALA A 134 1.52 5.28 13.35
CA ALA A 134 2.31 4.78 12.23
C ALA A 134 1.69 5.22 10.89
N ARG A 135 0.37 5.05 10.71
CA ARG A 135 -0.33 5.52 9.52
C ARG A 135 -0.19 7.02 9.34
N PHE A 136 -0.49 7.80 10.38
CA PHE A 136 -0.42 9.25 10.32
C PHE A 136 0.98 9.75 9.98
N LEU A 137 2.02 9.25 10.66
CA LEU A 137 3.40 9.64 10.41
C LEU A 137 3.86 9.25 9.00
N SER A 138 3.51 8.04 8.53
CA SER A 138 3.84 7.64 7.15
C SER A 138 3.13 8.50 6.12
N THR A 139 1.83 8.77 6.29
CA THR A 139 1.08 9.67 5.39
C THR A 139 1.70 11.07 5.38
N ALA A 140 1.97 11.65 6.54
CA ALA A 140 2.58 12.98 6.65
C ALA A 140 3.98 13.01 6.01
N ALA A 141 4.82 12.01 6.27
CA ALA A 141 6.16 11.90 5.68
C ALA A 141 6.12 11.78 4.16
N LEU A 142 5.21 10.95 3.62
CA LEU A 142 5.05 10.76 2.18
C LEU A 142 4.56 12.03 1.49
N LEU A 143 3.56 12.71 2.06
CA LEU A 143 3.09 13.99 1.53
C LEU A 143 4.19 15.04 1.60
N PHE A 144 4.88 15.17 2.73
CA PHE A 144 5.99 16.12 2.88
C PHE A 144 7.09 15.89 1.84
N PHE A 145 7.42 14.63 1.55
CA PHE A 145 8.50 14.30 0.63
C PHE A 145 8.09 14.44 -0.84
N PHE A 146 6.92 13.94 -1.24
CA PHE A 146 6.54 13.80 -2.65
C PHE A 146 5.53 14.85 -3.17
N MET A 147 4.76 15.49 -2.29
CA MET A 147 3.71 16.45 -2.69
C MET A 147 4.29 17.77 -3.24
N PRO A 148 5.37 18.35 -2.65
CA PRO A 148 6.01 19.52 -3.24
C PRO A 148 6.66 19.16 -4.56
N TYR A 149 6.21 19.76 -5.65
CA TYR A 149 6.73 19.49 -7.00
C TYR A 149 8.25 19.73 -7.12
N ARG A 150 8.77 20.72 -6.38
CA ARG A 150 10.21 21.01 -6.31
C ARG A 150 11.03 19.81 -5.81
N ASN A 151 10.47 18.96 -4.95
CA ASN A 151 11.17 17.78 -4.47
C ASN A 151 11.28 16.73 -5.58
N GLN A 152 10.23 16.56 -6.39
CA GLN A 152 10.24 15.63 -7.53
C GLN A 152 11.31 16.01 -8.56
N THR A 153 11.40 17.30 -8.91
CA THR A 153 12.43 17.79 -9.83
C THR A 153 13.84 17.70 -9.23
N ALA A 154 13.98 17.94 -7.92
CA ALA A 154 15.25 17.74 -7.22
C ALA A 154 15.70 16.27 -7.21
N ILE A 155 14.77 15.33 -6.98
CA ILE A 155 15.02 13.89 -7.06
C ILE A 155 15.48 13.50 -8.47
N ALA A 156 14.74 13.91 -9.50
CA ALA A 156 15.07 13.62 -10.89
C ALA A 156 16.47 14.14 -11.26
N ARG A 157 16.77 15.38 -10.84
CA ARG A 157 18.10 15.99 -11.03
C ARG A 157 19.19 15.22 -10.28
N PHE A 158 18.94 14.86 -9.02
CA PHE A 158 19.89 14.09 -8.21
C PHE A 158 20.24 12.75 -8.88
N LEU A 159 19.23 12.00 -9.32
CA LEU A 159 19.41 10.73 -10.02
C LEU A 159 20.19 10.90 -11.31
N PHE A 160 19.90 11.94 -12.10
CA PHE A 160 20.61 12.21 -13.34
C PHE A 160 22.08 12.58 -13.09
N THR A 161 22.36 13.43 -12.10
CA THR A 161 23.73 13.88 -11.79
C THR A 161 24.60 12.78 -11.19
N HIS A 162 24.03 11.86 -10.41
CA HIS A 162 24.78 10.82 -9.70
C HIS A 162 24.68 9.45 -10.36
N SER A 163 24.24 9.37 -11.62
CA SER A 163 24.22 8.14 -12.40
C SER A 163 25.18 8.21 -13.58
N ALA A 164 25.88 7.11 -13.85
CA ALA A 164 26.75 6.94 -15.02
C ALA A 164 25.97 6.60 -16.31
N GLY A 165 24.65 6.80 -16.33
CA GLY A 165 23.74 6.45 -17.44
C GLY A 165 22.37 5.96 -16.98
N ARG A 166 21.48 5.63 -17.93
CA ARG A 166 20.08 5.26 -17.62
C ARG A 166 19.95 4.00 -16.75
N ALA A 167 20.81 3.01 -16.97
CA ALA A 167 20.78 1.76 -16.18
C ALA A 167 21.19 1.99 -14.71
N SER A 168 22.23 2.81 -14.47
CA SER A 168 22.65 3.15 -13.12
C SER A 168 21.69 4.11 -12.42
N ALA A 169 20.99 4.97 -13.15
CA ALA A 169 19.89 5.78 -12.61
C ALA A 169 18.74 4.91 -12.09
N GLY A 170 18.37 3.87 -12.84
CA GLY A 170 17.36 2.90 -12.41
C GLY A 170 17.77 2.14 -11.15
N SER A 171 19.02 1.66 -11.09
CA SER A 171 19.55 0.98 -9.90
C SER A 171 19.62 1.91 -8.67
N LEU A 172 20.04 3.16 -8.86
CA LEU A 172 20.08 4.17 -7.79
C LEU A 172 18.67 4.52 -7.29
N ALA A 173 17.70 4.65 -8.21
CA ALA A 173 16.30 4.83 -7.84
C ALA A 173 15.76 3.63 -7.05
N GLY A 174 16.06 2.40 -7.48
CA GLY A 174 15.72 1.19 -6.73
C GLY A 174 16.35 1.18 -5.33
N LEU A 175 17.60 1.60 -5.20
CA LEU A 175 18.27 1.73 -3.91
C LEU A 175 17.54 2.71 -2.98
N ILE A 176 17.21 3.90 -3.46
CA ILE A 176 16.64 4.99 -2.64
C ILE A 176 15.16 4.76 -2.32
N PHE A 177 14.39 4.25 -3.29
CA PHE A 177 12.93 4.18 -3.18
C PHE A 177 12.39 2.80 -2.82
N PHE A 178 13.22 1.76 -2.91
CA PHE A 178 12.85 0.40 -2.51
C PHE A 178 13.74 -0.13 -1.38
N TYR A 179 15.04 -0.33 -1.63
CA TYR A 179 15.91 -1.02 -0.69
C TYR A 179 16.14 -0.25 0.62
N LEU A 180 16.37 1.06 0.55
CA LEU A 180 16.59 1.88 1.75
C LEU A 180 15.32 1.93 2.64
N PRO A 181 14.12 2.28 2.12
CA PRO A 181 12.88 2.18 2.89
C PRO A 181 12.62 0.78 3.43
N PHE A 182 12.92 -0.26 2.65
CA PHE A 182 12.80 -1.64 3.10
C PHE A 182 13.69 -1.93 4.31
N CYS A 183 14.97 -1.57 4.27
CA CYS A 183 15.90 -1.75 5.38
C CYS A 183 15.46 -0.97 6.62
N VAL A 184 15.05 0.29 6.46
CA VAL A 184 14.56 1.13 7.57
C VAL A 184 13.32 0.47 8.21
N MET A 185 12.36 0.02 7.40
CA MET A 185 11.17 -0.64 7.91
C MET A 185 11.53 -1.97 8.58
N ALA A 186 12.39 -2.80 8.00
CA ALA A 186 12.81 -4.06 8.61
C ALA A 186 13.46 -3.85 9.99
N VAL A 187 14.34 -2.85 10.12
CA VAL A 187 14.96 -2.48 11.41
C VAL A 187 13.92 -1.99 12.41
N LEU A 188 12.99 -1.11 12.00
CA LEU A 188 11.93 -0.60 12.88
C LEU A 188 11.01 -1.72 13.36
N ILE A 189 10.60 -2.61 12.45
CA ILE A 189 9.75 -3.76 12.78
C ILE A 189 10.48 -4.65 13.78
N GLY A 190 11.73 -5.00 13.49
CA GLY A 190 12.57 -5.80 14.38
C GLY A 190 12.72 -5.16 15.76
N ALA A 191 13.04 -3.87 15.83
CA ALA A 191 13.19 -3.14 17.09
C ALA A 191 11.90 -3.14 17.92
N LEU A 192 10.76 -2.97 17.26
CA LEU A 192 9.46 -2.89 17.93
C LEU A 192 8.91 -4.25 18.39
N THR A 193 9.31 -5.36 17.76
CA THR A 193 8.87 -6.72 18.13
C THR A 193 9.93 -7.47 18.93
N TRP A 194 11.18 -7.01 18.96
CA TRP A 194 12.34 -7.70 19.55
C TRP A 194 12.08 -8.27 20.95
N ARG A 195 11.60 -7.42 21.87
CA ARG A 195 11.37 -7.81 23.27
C ARG A 195 10.31 -8.92 23.38
N GLN A 196 9.29 -8.88 22.54
CA GLN A 196 8.20 -9.86 22.54
C GLN A 196 8.63 -11.16 21.86
N ALA A 197 9.37 -11.07 20.76
CA ALA A 197 10.00 -12.22 20.10
C ALA A 197 10.93 -12.97 21.07
N LYS A 198 11.78 -12.25 21.81
CA LYS A 198 12.65 -12.87 22.82
C LYS A 198 11.87 -13.58 23.93
N ARG A 199 10.71 -13.04 24.36
CA ARG A 199 9.83 -13.71 25.35
C ARG A 199 9.16 -14.95 24.77
N ARG A 200 8.76 -14.91 23.48
CA ARG A 200 8.20 -16.06 22.77
C ARG A 200 9.19 -17.21 22.71
N ASP A 201 10.42 -16.91 22.31
CA ASP A 201 11.47 -17.93 22.13
C ASP A 201 11.90 -18.55 23.46
N ALA A 202 11.70 -17.83 24.57
CA ALA A 202 11.88 -18.34 25.93
C ALA A 202 10.67 -19.13 26.48
N GLY A 203 9.59 -19.30 25.69
CA GLY A 203 8.36 -19.98 26.14
C GLY A 203 7.54 -19.20 27.18
N LEU A 204 7.78 -17.89 27.32
CA LEU A 204 7.19 -17.04 28.37
C LEU A 204 5.92 -16.30 27.91
N LEU A 205 5.40 -16.61 26.73
CA LEU A 205 4.18 -16.02 26.20
C LEU A 205 3.02 -17.00 26.32
N SER A 206 1.89 -16.52 26.80
CA SER A 206 0.62 -17.22 26.67
C SER A 206 0.20 -17.34 25.20
N GLU A 207 -0.69 -18.29 24.87
CA GLU A 207 -1.22 -18.46 23.51
C GLU A 207 -1.81 -17.15 22.95
N ARG A 208 -2.53 -16.40 23.79
CA ARG A 208 -3.10 -15.11 23.41
C ARG A 208 -2.03 -14.07 23.09
N GLU A 209 -0.97 -13.98 23.88
CA GLU A 209 0.15 -13.05 23.62
C GLU A 209 0.94 -13.47 22.37
N SER A 210 1.08 -14.77 22.12
CA SER A 210 1.71 -15.29 20.91
C SER A 210 0.92 -14.89 19.65
N LEU A 211 -0.40 -15.10 19.68
CA LEU A 211 -1.28 -14.67 18.59
C LEU A 211 -1.23 -13.16 18.38
N LEU A 212 -1.22 -12.36 19.46
CA LEU A 212 -1.08 -10.90 19.36
C LEU A 212 0.26 -10.49 18.71
N LEU A 213 1.36 -11.14 19.08
CA LEU A 213 2.67 -10.88 18.50
C LEU A 213 2.72 -11.25 17.00
N GLU A 214 2.19 -12.40 16.64
CA GLU A 214 2.10 -12.86 15.24
C GLU A 214 1.29 -11.88 14.39
N THR A 215 0.15 -11.44 14.94
CA THR A 215 -0.74 -10.47 14.29
C THR A 215 -0.09 -9.11 14.14
N GLU A 216 0.58 -8.62 15.20
CA GLU A 216 1.33 -7.37 15.14
C GLU A 216 2.45 -7.45 14.10
N THR A 217 3.20 -8.54 14.09
CA THR A 217 4.31 -8.74 13.14
C THR A 217 3.78 -8.75 11.71
N THR A 218 2.71 -9.50 11.44
CA THR A 218 2.05 -9.54 10.13
C THR A 218 1.52 -8.17 9.71
N TRP A 219 0.88 -7.45 10.63
CA TRP A 219 0.37 -6.10 10.40
C TRP A 219 1.48 -5.12 10.03
N LEU A 220 2.60 -5.18 10.74
CA LEU A 220 3.76 -4.30 10.53
C LEU A 220 4.48 -4.60 9.21
N PHE A 221 4.69 -5.87 8.88
CA PHE A 221 5.29 -6.24 7.60
C PHE A 221 4.40 -5.85 6.43
N SER A 222 3.09 -6.11 6.50
CA SER A 222 2.16 -5.71 5.46
C SER A 222 2.06 -4.19 5.34
N PHE A 223 2.14 -3.46 6.46
CA PHE A 223 2.18 -2.00 6.47
C PHE A 223 3.45 -1.46 5.82
N GLY A 224 4.62 -2.01 6.19
CA GLY A 224 5.89 -1.62 5.60
C GLY A 224 5.93 -1.86 4.10
N ALA A 225 5.47 -3.02 3.65
CA ALA A 225 5.38 -3.31 2.23
C ALA A 225 4.41 -2.37 1.49
N ALA A 226 3.27 -2.04 2.09
CA ALA A 226 2.33 -1.07 1.52
C ALA A 226 2.96 0.34 1.39
N VAL A 227 3.69 0.80 2.41
CA VAL A 227 4.42 2.08 2.38
C VAL A 227 5.45 2.08 1.24
N ILE A 228 6.22 1.00 1.08
CA ILE A 228 7.23 0.89 0.01
C ILE A 228 6.57 0.94 -1.38
N ILE A 229 5.45 0.24 -1.58
CA ILE A 229 4.69 0.31 -2.84
C ILE A 229 4.21 1.74 -3.09
N VAL A 230 3.69 2.42 -2.07
CA VAL A 230 3.23 3.82 -2.19
C VAL A 230 4.39 4.77 -2.49
N ILE A 231 5.57 4.59 -1.89
CA ILE A 231 6.81 5.32 -2.22
C ILE A 231 7.13 5.14 -3.71
N PHE A 232 7.13 3.89 -4.18
CA PHE A 232 7.42 3.58 -5.57
C PHE A 232 6.41 4.22 -6.53
N LEU A 233 5.11 4.16 -6.22
CA LEU A 233 4.06 4.79 -7.01
C LEU A 233 4.20 6.32 -7.04
N CYS A 234 4.54 6.95 -5.91
CA CYS A 234 4.79 8.40 -5.86
C CYS A 234 6.01 8.79 -6.70
N HIS A 235 7.10 8.03 -6.60
CA HIS A 235 8.30 8.26 -7.42
C HIS A 235 8.01 8.07 -8.91
N PHE A 236 7.29 7.00 -9.27
CA PHE A 236 6.90 6.72 -10.64
C PHE A 236 6.00 7.83 -11.22
N ALA A 237 4.97 8.24 -10.49
CA ALA A 237 4.07 9.32 -10.90
C ALA A 237 4.82 10.64 -11.09
N GLY A 238 5.65 11.03 -10.11
CA GLY A 238 6.48 12.24 -10.20
C GLY A 238 7.43 12.19 -11.39
N GLY A 239 8.10 11.05 -11.61
CA GLY A 239 8.98 10.82 -12.76
C GLY A 239 8.27 11.01 -14.10
N MET A 240 7.07 10.43 -14.26
CA MET A 240 6.24 10.60 -15.46
C MET A 240 5.87 12.06 -15.71
N ILE A 241 5.46 12.80 -14.68
CA ILE A 241 5.13 14.22 -14.80
C ILE A 241 6.35 15.01 -15.26
N THR A 242 7.49 14.82 -14.60
CA THR A 242 8.73 15.55 -14.94
C THR A 242 9.27 15.22 -16.33
N ALA A 243 8.99 14.02 -16.85
CA ALA A 243 9.48 13.59 -18.17
C ALA A 243 8.62 14.08 -19.34
N PHE A 244 7.32 14.32 -19.13
CA PHE A 244 6.36 14.58 -20.20
C PHE A 244 5.67 15.95 -20.14
N MET A 245 5.72 16.64 -19.00
CA MET A 245 5.00 17.91 -18.79
C MET A 245 5.91 19.11 -18.47
N VAL A 246 7.23 18.92 -18.51
CA VAL A 246 8.27 19.96 -18.36
C VAL A 246 9.07 20.03 -19.63
#